data_AF-A0A7C5MSG4-F1
#
_entry.id   AF-A0A7C5MSG4-F1
#
_cell.length_a   1.000
_cell.length_b   1.000
_cell.length_c   1.000
_cell.angle_alpha   90.00
_cell.angle_beta   90.00
_cell.angle_gamma   90.00
#
_symmetry.space_group_name_H-M   'P 1'
#
loop_
_entity.id
_entity.type
_entity.pdbx_description
1 polymer ?
#
loop_
_entity_poly.entity_id
_entity_poly.type
_entity_poly.pdbx_seq_one_letter_code
_entity_poly.pdbx_strand_id
1 'polypeptide(L)'
;MIARQQDERARLWRKLENRWQAETKERVQRLPRGISGIWHRLTGQYARIKAQNEQETLNAWQRDRVEKDALIFRHLEERAALQKDIQRQNERSQQELMQLRADVVKYQENPDHNPPLTRDREEAERQRRKARRRGFQP
;
A
#
# COMPACT_ATOMS: atom_id res chain seq x y z
N MET A 1 4.15 6.89 0.98
CA MET A 1 2.98 6.45 0.18
C MET A 1 1.68 6.48 0.99
N ILE A 2 1.55 5.67 2.05
CA ILE A 2 0.29 5.52 2.81
C ILE A 2 -0.21 6.86 3.38
N ALA A 3 0.65 7.64 4.05
CA ALA A 3 0.28 8.95 4.59
C ALA A 3 -0.23 9.92 3.50
N ARG A 4 0.47 9.98 2.36
CA ARG A 4 0.03 10.79 1.20
C ARG A 4 -1.34 10.34 0.68
N GLN A 5 -1.55 9.03 0.51
CA GLN A 5 -2.84 8.50 0.06
C GLN A 5 -3.97 8.75 1.07
N GLN A 6 -3.67 8.75 2.38
CA GLN A 6 -4.63 9.12 3.42
C GLN A 6 -4.98 10.61 3.33
N ASP A 7 -4.00 11.49 3.16
CA ASP A 7 -4.23 12.93 3.00
C ASP A 7 -5.05 13.25 1.75
N GLU A 8 -4.74 12.60 0.62
CA GLU A 8 -5.48 12.78 -0.64
C GLU A 8 -6.94 12.35 -0.49
N ARG A 9 -7.20 11.22 0.18
CA ARG A 9 -8.56 10.78 0.51
C ARG A 9 -9.27 11.75 1.44
N ALA A 10 -8.60 12.20 2.51
CA ALA A 10 -9.18 13.13 3.47
C ALA A 10 -9.55 14.48 2.82
N ARG A 11 -8.69 14.99 1.93
CA ARG A 11 -8.96 16.21 1.16
C ARG A 11 -10.14 16.03 0.21
N LEU A 12 -10.19 14.93 -0.53
CA LEU A 12 -11.31 14.63 -1.43
C LEU A 12 -12.62 14.53 -0.64
N TRP A 13 -12.63 13.78 0.46
CA TRP A 13 -13.83 13.61 1.28
C TRP A 13 -14.32 14.92 1.88
N ARG A 14 -13.45 15.77 2.43
CA ARG A 14 -13.86 17.10 2.91
C ARG A 14 -14.47 17.95 1.80
N LYS A 15 -13.87 17.94 0.60
CA LYS A 15 -14.39 18.69 -0.54
C LYS A 15 -15.79 18.22 -0.94
N LEU A 16 -15.97 16.91 -1.05
CA LEU A 16 -17.26 16.30 -1.40
C LEU A 16 -18.31 16.53 -0.32
N GLU A 17 -17.94 16.42 0.96
CA GLU A 17 -18.84 16.69 2.09
C GLU A 17 -19.31 18.15 2.10
N ASN A 18 -18.38 19.11 1.95
CA ASN A 18 -18.71 20.52 1.87
C ASN A 18 -19.64 20.82 0.69
N ARG A 19 -19.39 20.20 -0.47
CA ARG A 19 -20.26 20.32 -1.66
C ARG A 19 -21.64 19.72 -1.38
N TRP A 20 -21.69 18.53 -0.81
CA TRP A 20 -22.94 17.85 -0.48
C TRP A 20 -23.82 18.68 0.46
N GLN A 21 -23.23 19.28 1.49
CA GLN A 21 -23.94 20.15 2.43
C GLN A 21 -24.48 21.41 1.75
N ALA A 22 -23.68 22.06 0.88
CA ALA A 22 -24.10 23.22 0.12
C ALA A 22 -25.27 22.88 -0.81
N GLU A 23 -25.15 21.82 -1.61
CA GLU A 23 -26.20 21.38 -2.54
C GLU A 23 -27.47 20.93 -1.79
N THR A 24 -27.32 20.24 -0.65
CA THR A 24 -28.47 19.83 0.18
C THR A 24 -29.18 21.06 0.74
N LYS A 25 -28.45 22.08 1.19
CA LYS A 25 -29.03 23.33 1.69
C LYS A 25 -29.82 24.03 0.59
N GLU A 26 -29.29 24.10 -0.63
CA GLU A 26 -30.00 24.66 -1.79
C GLU A 26 -31.28 23.88 -2.13
N ARG A 27 -31.22 22.53 -2.21
CA ARG A 27 -32.38 21.67 -2.49
C ARG A 27 -33.48 21.82 -1.43
N VAL A 28 -33.09 21.92 -0.15
CA VAL A 28 -34.02 22.11 0.96
C VAL A 28 -34.61 23.52 0.96
N GLN A 29 -33.87 24.55 0.54
CA GLN A 29 -34.39 25.92 0.38
C GLN A 29 -35.44 26.02 -0.74
N ARG A 30 -35.29 25.25 -1.83
CA ARG A 30 -36.29 25.19 -2.90
C ARG A 30 -37.62 24.57 -2.47
N LEU A 31 -37.64 23.84 -1.35
CA LEU A 31 -38.86 23.22 -0.86
C LEU A 31 -39.70 24.25 -0.08
N PRO A 32 -40.98 24.47 -0.43
CA PRO A 32 -41.82 25.43 0.26
C PRO A 32 -42.00 25.01 1.73
N ARG A 33 -41.57 25.89 2.64
CA ARG A 33 -41.68 25.68 4.10
C ARG A 33 -42.97 26.31 4.64
N GLY A 34 -43.44 25.79 5.78
CA GLY A 34 -44.60 26.34 6.50
C GLY A 34 -45.93 26.12 5.78
N ILE A 35 -46.86 27.07 5.97
CA ILE A 35 -48.27 26.99 5.53
C ILE A 35 -48.37 26.87 3.98
N SER A 36 -47.41 27.44 3.24
CA SER A 36 -47.27 27.28 1.79
C SER A 36 -47.00 25.82 1.36
N GLY A 37 -46.27 25.04 2.15
CA GLY A 37 -46.00 23.63 1.87
C GLY A 37 -47.27 22.76 1.91
N ILE A 38 -48.26 23.14 2.72
CA ILE A 38 -49.57 22.46 2.80
C ILE A 38 -50.37 22.74 1.53
N TRP A 39 -50.33 23.97 1.01
CA TRP A 39 -50.96 24.36 -0.26
C TRP A 39 -50.31 23.71 -1.48
N HIS A 40 -48.98 23.59 -1.48
CA HIS A 40 -48.24 22.91 -2.56
C HIS A 40 -48.45 21.38 -2.60
N ARG A 41 -48.79 20.77 -1.45
CA ARG A 41 -49.23 19.37 -1.39
C ARG A 41 -50.61 19.19 -2.03
N LEU A 42 -51.52 20.15 -1.84
CA LEU A 42 -52.84 20.12 -2.48
C LEU A 42 -52.76 20.34 -4.01
N THR A 43 -51.84 21.16 -4.49
CA THR A 43 -51.69 21.51 -5.92
C THR A 43 -50.76 20.56 -6.71
N GLY A 44 -50.16 19.56 -6.07
CA GLY A 44 -49.27 18.58 -6.73
C GLY A 44 -47.89 19.13 -7.16
N GLN A 45 -47.68 20.44 -7.05
CA GLN A 45 -46.38 21.06 -7.33
C GLN A 45 -45.28 20.58 -6.38
N TYR A 46 -45.63 20.21 -5.14
CA TYR A 46 -44.68 19.61 -4.19
C TYR A 46 -44.06 18.32 -4.73
N ALA A 47 -44.84 17.46 -5.38
CA ALA A 47 -44.35 16.20 -5.95
C ALA A 47 -43.34 16.42 -7.08
N ARG A 48 -43.54 17.46 -7.90
CA ARG A 48 -42.62 17.82 -9.00
C ARG A 48 -41.27 18.30 -8.47
N ILE A 49 -41.28 19.21 -7.49
CA ILE A 49 -40.04 19.71 -6.85
C ILE A 49 -39.31 18.58 -6.15
N LYS A 50 -40.04 17.67 -5.48
CA LYS A 50 -39.46 16.49 -4.85
C LYS A 50 -38.78 15.57 -5.87
N ALA A 51 -39.46 15.23 -6.96
CA ALA A 51 -38.90 14.38 -8.01
C ALA A 51 -37.64 15.00 -8.64
N GLN A 52 -37.64 16.33 -8.85
CA GLN A 52 -36.45 17.05 -9.32
C GLN A 52 -35.29 16.95 -8.32
N ASN A 53 -35.55 17.22 -7.04
CA ASN A 53 -34.53 17.10 -5.99
C ASN A 53 -33.99 15.66 -5.89
N GLU A 54 -34.83 14.64 -6.04
CA GLU A 54 -34.43 13.23 -6.05
C GLU A 54 -33.50 12.94 -7.24
N GLN A 55 -33.84 13.36 -8.45
CA GLN A 55 -32.98 13.20 -9.63
C GLN A 55 -31.63 13.95 -9.48
N GLU A 56 -31.67 15.20 -9.01
CA GLU A 56 -30.45 15.98 -8.76
C GLU A 56 -29.55 15.32 -7.71
N THR A 57 -30.14 14.73 -6.67
CA THR A 57 -29.41 14.02 -5.61
C THR A 57 -28.76 12.75 -6.14
N LEU A 58 -29.47 11.97 -6.97
CA LEU A 58 -28.91 10.77 -7.61
C LEU A 58 -27.75 11.12 -8.55
N ASN A 59 -27.90 12.17 -9.36
CA ASN A 59 -26.85 12.63 -10.27
C ASN A 59 -25.63 13.17 -9.51
N ALA A 60 -25.83 13.88 -8.39
CA ALA A 60 -24.73 14.30 -7.53
C ALA A 60 -24.01 13.09 -6.91
N TRP A 61 -24.76 12.14 -6.34
CA TRP A 61 -24.20 10.95 -5.74
C TRP A 61 -23.38 10.11 -6.73
N GLN A 62 -23.88 9.92 -7.96
CA GLN A 62 -23.17 9.18 -8.99
C GLN A 62 -21.87 9.88 -9.40
N ARG A 63 -21.87 11.21 -9.54
CA ARG A 63 -20.66 11.98 -9.81
C ARG A 63 -19.63 11.85 -8.69
N ASP A 64 -20.05 12.06 -7.44
CA ASP A 64 -19.19 11.92 -6.26
C ASP A 64 -18.60 10.51 -6.14
N ARG A 65 -19.39 9.49 -6.47
CA ARG A 65 -18.94 8.10 -6.49
C ARG A 65 -17.86 7.88 -7.54
N VAL A 66 -18.06 8.36 -8.76
CA VAL A 66 -17.05 8.25 -9.83
C VAL A 66 -15.74 8.96 -9.43
N GLU A 67 -15.83 10.14 -8.81
CA GLU A 67 -14.63 10.86 -8.31
C GLU A 67 -13.89 10.05 -7.23
N LYS A 68 -14.61 9.44 -6.29
CA LYS A 68 -14.03 8.58 -5.24
C LYS A 68 -13.39 7.32 -5.83
N ASP A 69 -14.12 6.64 -6.73
CA ASP A 69 -13.66 5.40 -7.35
C ASP A 69 -12.40 5.65 -8.19
N ALA A 70 -12.35 6.74 -8.96
CA ALA A 70 -11.16 7.14 -9.71
C ALA A 70 -9.92 7.32 -8.82
N LEU A 71 -10.07 7.93 -7.64
CA LEU A 71 -8.97 8.06 -6.68
C LEU A 71 -8.54 6.71 -6.11
N ILE A 72 -9.50 5.84 -5.79
CA ILE A 72 -9.22 4.49 -5.29
C ILE A 72 -8.46 3.67 -6.33
N PHE A 73 -8.88 3.69 -7.60
CA PHE A 73 -8.22 2.97 -8.68
C PHE A 73 -6.77 3.41 -8.85
N ARG A 74 -6.50 4.72 -8.84
CA ARG A 74 -5.11 5.23 -8.87
C ARG A 74 -4.27 4.68 -7.72
N HIS A 75 -4.80 4.69 -6.49
CA HIS A 75 -4.07 4.15 -5.34
C HIS A 75 -3.83 2.63 -5.44
N LEU A 76 -4.76 1.88 -6.03
CA LEU A 76 -4.63 0.45 -6.26
C LEU A 76 -3.56 0.16 -7.32
N GLU A 77 -3.52 0.93 -8.41
CA GLU A 77 -2.50 0.82 -9.45
C GLU A 77 -1.10 1.09 -8.89
N GLU A 78 -0.94 2.15 -8.09
CA GLU A 78 0.34 2.45 -7.43
C GLU A 78 0.79 1.30 -6.52
N ARG A 79 -0.15 0.70 -5.77
CA ARG A 79 0.15 -0.47 -4.91
C ARG A 79 0.53 -1.69 -5.74
N ALA A 80 -0.19 -1.96 -6.83
CA ALA A 80 0.05 -3.09 -7.70
C ALA A 80 1.43 -3.01 -8.36
N ALA A 81 1.86 -1.81 -8.77
CA ALA A 81 3.20 -1.58 -9.33
C ALA A 81 4.30 -1.95 -8.30
N LEU A 82 4.19 -1.43 -7.07
CA LEU A 82 5.15 -1.74 -6.00
C LEU A 82 5.17 -3.23 -5.64
N GLN A 83 3.99 -3.86 -5.61
CA GLN A 83 3.90 -5.28 -5.30
C GLN A 83 4.60 -6.16 -6.35
N LYS A 84 4.50 -5.79 -7.64
CA LYS A 84 5.24 -6.46 -8.72
C LYS A 84 6.75 -6.33 -8.54
N ASP A 85 7.23 -5.16 -8.14
CA ASP A 85 8.66 -4.94 -7.92
C ASP A 85 9.19 -5.73 -6.71
N ILE A 86 8.44 -5.76 -5.61
CA ILE A 86 8.75 -6.59 -4.44
C ILE A 86 8.80 -8.07 -4.83
N GLN A 87 7.82 -8.54 -5.60
CA GLN A 87 7.78 -9.93 -6.04
C GLN A 87 9.02 -10.27 -6.90
N ARG A 88 9.38 -9.41 -7.85
CA ARG A 88 10.57 -9.59 -8.69
C ARG A 88 11.86 -9.62 -7.85
N GLN A 89 11.97 -8.78 -6.83
CA GLN A 89 13.12 -8.79 -5.92
C GLN A 89 13.18 -10.10 -5.12
N ASN A 90 12.05 -10.55 -4.57
CA ASN A 90 11.98 -11.80 -3.82
C ASN A 90 12.36 -13.01 -4.69
N GLU A 91 11.89 -13.06 -5.93
CA GLU A 91 12.25 -14.13 -6.89
C GLU A 91 13.76 -14.16 -7.15
N ARG A 92 14.38 -12.99 -7.35
CA ARG A 92 15.84 -12.88 -7.51
C ARG A 92 16.60 -13.35 -6.27
N SER A 93 16.21 -12.87 -5.09
CA SER A 93 16.82 -13.28 -3.82
C SER A 93 16.69 -14.78 -3.57
N GLN A 94 15.55 -15.39 -3.95
CA GLN A 94 15.36 -16.83 -3.85
C GLN A 94 16.27 -17.60 -4.81
N GLN A 95 16.42 -17.13 -6.05
CA GLN A 95 17.34 -17.74 -7.02
C GLN A 95 18.79 -17.66 -6.55
N GLU A 96 19.23 -16.50 -6.06
CA GLU A 96 20.57 -16.31 -5.50
C GLU A 96 20.80 -17.24 -4.29
N LEU A 97 19.82 -17.37 -3.40
CA LEU A 97 19.88 -18.27 -2.26
C LEU A 97 19.98 -19.74 -2.70
N MET A 98 19.26 -20.14 -3.75
CA MET A 98 19.34 -21.50 -4.30
C MET A 98 20.70 -21.78 -4.92
N GLN A 99 21.26 -20.82 -5.67
CA GLN A 99 22.62 -20.93 -6.23
C GLN A 99 23.66 -21.06 -5.12
N LEU A 100 23.59 -20.19 -4.11
CA LEU A 100 24.51 -20.24 -2.97
C LEU A 100 24.40 -21.58 -2.21
N ARG A 101 23.19 -22.11 -2.03
CA ARG A 101 22.98 -23.43 -1.42
C ARG A 101 23.60 -24.54 -2.25
N ALA A 102 23.44 -24.51 -3.58
CA ALA A 102 24.05 -25.49 -4.48
C ALA A 102 25.59 -25.40 -4.43
N ASP A 103 26.14 -24.19 -4.40
CA ASP A 103 27.59 -23.98 -4.26
C ASP A 103 28.10 -24.54 -2.94
N VAL A 104 27.41 -24.28 -1.82
CA VAL A 104 27.77 -24.82 -0.50
C VAL A 104 27.80 -26.35 -0.50
N VAL A 105 26.79 -27.01 -1.10
CA VAL A 105 26.75 -28.47 -1.22
C VAL A 105 27.93 -28.96 -2.06
N LYS A 106 28.21 -28.34 -3.21
CA LYS A 106 29.35 -28.67 -4.06
C LYS A 106 30.69 -28.49 -3.35
N TYR A 107 30.82 -27.48 -2.50
CA TYR A 107 32.01 -27.29 -1.65
C TYR A 107 32.13 -28.40 -0.58
N GLN A 108 31.02 -28.85 0.01
CA GLN A 108 31.01 -29.93 1.01
C GLN A 108 31.28 -31.31 0.41
N GLU A 109 30.81 -31.58 -0.81
CA GLU A 109 30.99 -32.87 -1.51
C GLU A 109 32.39 -33.07 -2.11
N ASN A 110 33.25 -32.04 -2.11
CA ASN A 110 34.65 -32.17 -2.53
C ASN A 110 35.57 -32.43 -1.31
N PRO A 111 35.91 -33.70 -0.98
CA PRO A 111 36.68 -34.05 0.21
C PRO A 111 38.15 -33.58 0.18
N ASP A 112 38.68 -33.20 -0.98
CA ASP A 112 40.05 -32.66 -1.12
C ASP A 112 40.16 -31.15 -0.85
N HIS A 113 39.03 -30.46 -0.66
CA HIS A 113 39.03 -29.02 -0.42
C HIS A 113 39.08 -28.70 1.08
N ASN A 114 40.29 -28.57 1.62
CA ASN A 114 40.47 -28.05 2.99
C ASN A 114 40.26 -26.52 2.97
N PRO A 115 39.19 -25.98 3.58
CA PRO A 115 38.86 -24.56 3.44
C PRO A 115 40.01 -23.66 3.96
N PRO A 116 40.19 -22.46 3.39
CA PRO A 116 41.28 -21.56 3.82
C PRO A 116 41.19 -21.23 5.33
N LEU A 117 39.98 -21.13 5.88
CA LEU A 117 39.75 -20.90 7.31
C LEU A 117 40.29 -22.01 8.23
N THR A 118 40.25 -23.28 7.81
CA THR A 118 40.83 -24.39 8.58
C THR A 118 42.34 -24.45 8.40
N ARG A 119 42.86 -24.17 7.20
CA ARG A 119 44.30 -24.06 6.95
C ARG A 119 44.93 -22.94 7.77
N ASP A 120 44.36 -21.74 7.75
CA ASP A 120 44.87 -20.58 8.49
C ASP A 120 44.84 -20.84 10.01
N ARG A 121 43.79 -21.50 10.51
CA ARG A 121 43.65 -21.86 11.92
C ARG A 121 44.65 -22.95 12.33
N GLU A 122 44.84 -23.98 11.51
CA GLU A 122 45.82 -25.03 11.73
C GLU A 122 47.26 -24.50 11.64
N GLU A 123 47.54 -23.61 10.69
CA GLU A 123 48.85 -22.96 10.54
C GLU A 123 49.15 -22.06 11.74
N ALA A 124 48.18 -21.26 12.19
CA ALA A 124 48.30 -20.45 13.40
C ALA A 124 48.54 -21.34 14.64
N GLU A 125 47.86 -22.48 14.76
CA GLU A 125 48.11 -23.44 15.84
C GLU A 125 49.49 -24.11 15.75
N ARG A 126 49.94 -24.50 14.54
CA ARG A 126 51.28 -25.04 14.31
C ARG A 126 52.36 -24.03 14.66
N GLN A 127 52.18 -22.76 14.30
CA GLN A 127 53.10 -21.67 14.66
C GLN A 127 53.15 -21.47 16.18
N ARG A 128 52.00 -21.45 16.87
CA ARG A 128 51.92 -21.39 18.34
C ARG A 128 52.62 -22.57 19.03
N ARG A 129 52.44 -23.80 18.52
CA ARG A 129 53.10 -25.00 19.06
C ARG A 129 54.62 -24.96 18.86
N LYS A 130 55.11 -24.48 17.70
CA LYS A 130 56.55 -24.30 17.43
C LYS A 130 57.17 -23.23 18.33
N ALA A 131 56.48 -22.12 18.58
CA ALA A 131 56.92 -21.07 19.50
C ALA A 131 57.05 -21.60 20.94
N ARG A 132 56.09 -22.41 21.41
CA ARG A 132 56.14 -23.06 22.73
C ARG A 132 57.28 -24.07 22.88
N ARG A 133 57.62 -24.83 21.83
CA ARG A 133 58.77 -25.77 21.86
C ARG A 133 60.13 -25.06 21.86
N ARG A 134 60.24 -23.86 21.28
CA ARG A 134 61.49 -23.07 21.29
C ARG A 134 61.73 -22.32 22.60
N GLY A 135 60.71 -22.18 23.45
CA GLY A 135 60.81 -21.56 24.79
C GLY A 135 61.11 -22.55 25.92
N PHE A 136 61.35 -23.83 25.62
CA PHE A 136 61.78 -24.83 26.60
C PHE A 136 63.13 -25.40 26.17
N GLN A 137 64.19 -24.65 26.45
CA GLN A 137 65.52 -25.20 26.69
C GLN A 137 65.86 -24.84 28.16
N PRO A 138 66.27 -25.83 28.98
CA PRO A 138 66.60 -25.62 30.38
C PRO A 138 67.82 -24.72 30.57
#